data_AF-A0A961I7M5-F1
#
_entry.id   AF-A0A961I7M5-F1
#
_cell.length_a   1.000
_cell.length_b   1.000
_cell.length_c   1.000
_cell.angle_alpha   90.00
_cell.angle_beta   90.00
_cell.angle_gamma   90.00
#
_symmetry.space_group_name_H-M   'P 1'
#
loop_
_entity.id
_entity.type
_entity.pdbx_description
1 polymer ?
#
loop_
_entity_poly.entity_id
_entity_poly.type
_entity_poly.pdbx_seq_one_letter_code
_entity_poly.pdbx_strand_id
1 'polypeptide(L)'
;CRAIVTPEGKILVTGPAREEEEQQLREILDTKAKGIQKLRQYIIYELSLYSSLLETNSYYITLNNNLVICRLVEVADHPGDYEAKLYTIAREDLPHNYKDKIYIGRDFLSMGKTSREHLGLKHIRNSLRDQIGKLQTRFEKLVTGSVSEELNQEYLNEIAELIEDFAQVADEIMESNPVDISSRTMSIEQLTGVNRRFRDLKHILIEMESTSRELETEMFDMNLTRAVRYVTKFNKDLANYINYIMFKINGRISDSVNKIHI
;
A
#
# COMPACT_ATOMS: atom_id res chain seq x y z
N CYS A 1 -6.52 16.35 -2.69
CA CYS A 1 -6.75 16.61 -1.25
C CYS A 1 -6.75 18.13 -1.11
N ARG A 2 -7.84 18.70 -0.63
CA ARG A 2 -8.02 20.16 -0.48
C ARG A 2 -7.88 20.59 0.99
N ALA A 3 -8.12 19.67 1.91
CA ALA A 3 -7.99 19.87 3.34
C ALA A 3 -7.39 18.63 4.03
N ILE A 4 -6.61 18.86 5.09
CA ILE A 4 -6.14 17.85 6.04
C ILE A 4 -6.87 18.10 7.36
N VAL A 5 -7.39 17.04 7.96
CA VAL A 5 -7.94 17.07 9.32
C VAL A 5 -6.86 16.58 10.29
N THR A 6 -6.48 17.39 11.26
CA THR A 6 -5.52 16.99 12.30
C THR A 6 -6.22 16.19 13.40
N PRO A 7 -5.47 15.42 14.21
CA PRO A 7 -6.06 14.69 15.36
C PRO A 7 -6.79 15.59 16.38
N GLU A 8 -6.42 16.87 16.45
CA GLU A 8 -7.05 17.87 17.31
C GLU A 8 -8.30 18.51 16.66
N GLY A 9 -8.72 18.03 15.49
CA GLY A 9 -9.87 18.58 14.77
C GLY A 9 -9.57 19.91 14.08
N LYS A 10 -8.31 20.23 13.78
CA LYS A 10 -7.98 21.41 12.96
C LYS A 10 -8.05 21.07 11.48
N ILE A 11 -8.52 22.02 10.68
CA ILE A 11 -8.54 21.92 9.21
C ILE A 11 -7.34 22.70 8.67
N LEU A 12 -6.48 22.02 7.92
CA LEU A 12 -5.37 22.65 7.18
C LEU A 12 -5.69 22.61 5.70
N VAL A 13 -5.91 23.78 5.10
CA VAL A 13 -6.27 23.92 3.68
C VAL A 13 -5.01 23.86 2.83
N THR A 14 -4.93 22.89 1.91
CA THR A 14 -3.72 22.59 1.09
C THR A 14 -3.83 23.05 -0.36
N GLY A 15 -4.88 23.82 -0.67
CA GLY A 15 -5.18 24.41 -1.97
C GLY A 15 -6.53 25.16 -1.90
N PRO A 16 -7.04 25.73 -2.99
CA PRO A 16 -8.32 26.45 -2.97
C PRO A 16 -9.46 25.54 -2.46
N ALA A 17 -10.07 25.92 -1.34
CA ALA A 17 -11.25 25.28 -0.76
C ALA A 17 -12.42 26.26 -0.83
N ARG A 18 -13.64 25.75 -1.08
CA ARG A 18 -14.85 26.57 -1.02
C ARG A 18 -15.27 26.72 0.44
N GLU A 19 -15.84 27.86 0.80
CA GLU A 19 -16.37 28.10 2.16
C GLU A 19 -17.37 27.01 2.59
N GLU A 20 -18.20 26.55 1.66
CA GLU A 20 -19.14 25.44 1.88
C GLU A 20 -18.44 24.12 2.26
N GLU A 21 -17.30 23.81 1.64
CA GLU A 21 -16.53 22.60 1.94
C GLU A 21 -15.91 22.67 3.34
N GLU A 22 -15.40 23.85 3.72
CA GLU A 22 -14.86 24.07 5.07
C GLU A 22 -15.96 23.99 6.14
N GLN A 23 -17.13 24.56 5.87
CA GLN A 23 -18.27 24.51 6.77
C GLN A 23 -18.76 23.07 6.99
N GLN A 24 -18.91 22.29 5.90
CA GLN A 24 -19.25 20.87 6.00
C GLN A 24 -18.22 20.08 6.82
N LEU A 25 -16.92 20.35 6.62
CA LEU A 25 -15.89 19.71 7.42
C LEU A 25 -16.03 20.08 8.89
N ARG A 26 -16.23 21.36 9.24
CA ARG A 26 -16.44 21.79 10.64
C ARG A 26 -17.63 21.06 11.28
N GLU A 27 -18.75 20.98 10.59
CA GLU A 27 -19.94 20.26 11.07
C GLU A 27 -19.66 18.77 11.32
N ILE A 28 -18.90 18.12 10.43
CA ILE A 28 -18.45 16.74 10.62
C ILE A 28 -17.55 16.63 11.85
N LEU A 29 -16.59 17.55 12.04
CA LEU A 29 -15.66 17.52 13.17
C LEU A 29 -16.39 17.73 14.50
N ASP A 30 -17.31 18.69 14.56
CA ASP A 30 -18.10 18.99 15.76
C ASP A 30 -19.00 17.82 16.16
N THR A 31 -19.56 17.11 15.19
CA THR A 31 -20.47 15.98 15.45
C THR A 31 -19.76 14.63 15.61
N LYS A 32 -18.56 14.46 15.04
CA LYS A 32 -17.86 13.16 14.95
C LYS A 32 -16.45 13.14 15.55
N ALA A 33 -16.04 14.14 16.34
CA ALA A 33 -14.70 14.20 16.97
C ALA A 33 -14.27 12.86 17.62
N LYS A 34 -15.15 12.24 18.41
CA LYS A 34 -14.87 10.92 19.03
C LYS A 34 -14.67 9.80 18.00
N GLY A 35 -15.43 9.83 16.90
CA GLY A 35 -15.30 8.87 15.81
C GLY A 35 -13.97 9.00 15.07
N ILE A 36 -13.49 10.23 14.87
CA ILE A 36 -12.20 10.51 14.22
C ILE A 36 -11.03 10.02 15.08
N GLN A 37 -11.11 10.23 16.41
CA GLN A 37 -10.10 9.70 17.33
C GLN A 37 -10.05 8.17 17.30
N LYS A 38 -11.21 7.50 17.28
CA LYS A 38 -11.28 6.03 17.14
C LYS A 38 -10.73 5.56 15.80
N LEU A 39 -11.06 6.25 14.70
CA LEU A 39 -10.54 5.95 13.37
C LEU A 39 -9.01 6.05 13.34
N ARG A 40 -8.44 7.10 13.95
CA ARG A 40 -6.98 7.23 14.07
C ARG A 40 -6.37 6.03 14.80
N GLN A 41 -6.92 5.66 15.96
CA GLN A 41 -6.42 4.52 16.73
C GLN A 41 -6.51 3.22 15.93
N TYR A 42 -7.62 3.03 15.21
CA TYR A 42 -7.83 1.89 14.34
C TYR A 42 -6.80 1.82 13.21
N ILE A 43 -6.55 2.93 12.51
CA ILE A 43 -5.53 2.98 11.44
C ILE A 43 -4.14 2.66 12.00
N ILE A 44 -3.77 3.19 13.17
CA ILE A 44 -2.46 2.91 13.79
C ILE A 44 -2.35 1.42 14.15
N TYR A 45 -3.41 0.84 14.70
CA TYR A 45 -3.48 -0.59 15.03
C TYR A 45 -3.34 -1.46 13.78
N GLU A 46 -4.11 -1.17 12.73
CA GLU A 46 -4.03 -1.87 11.44
C GLU A 46 -2.64 -1.79 10.84
N LEU A 47 -2.04 -0.60 10.77
CA LEU A 47 -0.69 -0.43 10.20
C LEU A 47 0.37 -1.17 11.01
N SER A 48 0.22 -1.27 12.33
CA SER A 48 1.18 -1.98 13.18
C SER A 48 1.08 -3.50 13.02
N LEU A 49 -0.13 -4.02 12.80
CA LEU A 49 -0.35 -5.46 12.68
C LEU A 49 -0.25 -5.98 11.25
N TYR A 50 -0.68 -5.21 10.27
CA TYR A 50 -0.91 -5.70 8.92
C TYR A 50 -0.18 -4.91 7.83
N SER A 51 0.77 -4.08 8.23
CA SER A 51 1.65 -3.36 7.32
C SER A 51 3.11 -3.47 7.78
N SER A 52 4.03 -3.22 6.86
CA SER A 52 5.44 -2.97 7.19
C SER A 52 5.85 -1.52 6.94
N LEU A 53 4.88 -0.66 6.58
CA LEU A 53 5.14 0.71 6.11
C LEU A 53 5.80 1.58 7.17
N LEU A 54 5.40 1.44 8.43
CA LEU A 54 5.92 2.29 9.50
C LEU A 54 7.36 1.90 9.85
N GLU A 55 7.66 0.60 9.91
CA GLU A 55 8.98 0.09 10.23
C GLU A 55 9.97 0.39 9.10
N THR A 56 9.59 0.11 7.86
CA THR A 56 10.45 0.28 6.67
C THR A 56 10.69 1.75 6.29
N ASN A 57 9.79 2.67 6.66
CA ASN A 57 9.93 4.10 6.40
C ASN A 57 10.24 4.93 7.66
N SER A 58 10.59 4.28 8.77
CA SER A 58 10.85 4.92 10.07
C SER A 58 11.85 6.07 9.99
N TYR A 59 12.89 5.95 9.15
CA TYR A 59 13.86 7.01 8.90
C TYR A 59 13.20 8.30 8.37
N TYR A 60 12.45 8.21 7.27
CA TYR A 60 11.77 9.37 6.67
C TYR A 60 10.70 9.96 7.59
N ILE A 61 9.99 9.10 8.32
CA ILE A 61 8.97 9.52 9.28
C ILE A 61 9.63 10.29 10.45
N THR A 62 10.76 9.80 10.96
CA THR A 62 11.49 10.43 12.06
C THR A 62 12.07 11.78 11.65
N LEU A 63 12.68 11.87 10.47
CA LEU A 63 13.19 13.14 9.92
C LEU A 63 12.09 14.20 9.80
N ASN A 64 10.85 13.78 9.55
CA ASN A 64 9.69 14.65 9.42
C ASN A 64 8.86 14.75 10.72
N ASN A 65 9.53 14.72 11.88
CA ASN A 65 8.94 14.86 13.22
C ASN A 65 7.77 13.90 13.50
N ASN A 66 7.87 12.66 13.02
CA ASN A 66 6.87 11.61 13.19
C ASN A 66 5.50 11.96 12.57
N LEU A 67 5.46 12.84 11.57
CA LEU A 67 4.23 13.19 10.88
C LEU A 67 3.90 12.18 9.78
N VAL A 68 2.73 11.56 9.89
CA VAL A 68 2.15 10.69 8.86
C VAL A 68 0.80 11.26 8.44
N ILE A 69 0.62 11.42 7.13
CA ILE A 69 -0.64 11.81 6.50
C ILE A 69 -1.24 10.56 5.86
N CYS A 70 -2.42 10.17 6.31
CA CYS A 70 -3.18 9.09 5.71
C CYS A 70 -4.30 9.66 4.83
N ARG A 71 -4.32 9.26 3.55
CA ARG A 71 -5.43 9.51 2.64
C ARG A 71 -6.18 8.21 2.42
N LEU A 72 -7.43 8.17 2.85
CA LEU A 72 -8.35 7.07 2.58
C LEU A 72 -9.01 7.24 1.21
N VAL A 73 -9.06 6.17 0.43
CA VAL A 73 -9.77 6.08 -0.84
C VAL A 73 -10.61 4.81 -0.79
N GLU A 74 -11.92 4.91 -0.97
CA GLU A 74 -12.79 3.74 -0.98
C GLU A 74 -12.41 2.81 -2.14
N VAL A 75 -12.42 1.50 -1.87
CA VAL A 75 -12.19 0.47 -2.87
C VAL A 75 -13.48 0.29 -3.67
N ALA A 76 -13.44 0.54 -4.98
CA ALA A 76 -14.63 0.64 -5.82
C ALA A 76 -15.59 -0.57 -5.72
N ASP A 77 -15.04 -1.78 -5.64
CA ASP A 77 -15.81 -3.04 -5.62
C ASP A 77 -15.99 -3.62 -4.21
N HIS A 78 -15.55 -2.92 -3.16
CA HIS A 78 -15.63 -3.38 -1.78
C HIS A 78 -16.06 -2.23 -0.86
N PRO A 79 -17.37 -1.89 -0.83
CA PRO A 79 -17.89 -0.85 0.05
C PRO A 79 -17.51 -1.10 1.52
N GLY A 80 -16.96 -0.08 2.17
CA GLY A 80 -16.46 -0.18 3.54
C GLY A 80 -14.99 -0.60 3.66
N ASP A 81 -14.34 -1.00 2.56
CA ASP A 81 -12.89 -1.17 2.49
C ASP A 81 -12.24 0.06 1.86
N TYR A 82 -11.07 0.42 2.38
CA TYR A 82 -10.35 1.63 2.00
C TYR A 82 -8.88 1.33 1.71
N GLU A 83 -8.38 1.89 0.62
CA GLU A 83 -6.96 2.05 0.34
C GLU A 83 -6.43 3.24 1.16
N ALA A 84 -5.57 2.98 2.12
CA ALA A 84 -4.86 3.97 2.91
C ALA A 84 -3.52 4.32 2.26
N LYS A 85 -3.46 5.48 1.60
CA LYS A 85 -2.23 6.03 1.03
C LYS A 85 -1.52 6.87 2.06
N LEU A 86 -0.30 6.47 2.40
CA LEU A 86 0.47 7.13 3.43
C LEU A 86 1.53 8.05 2.82
N TYR A 87 1.70 9.19 3.47
CA TYR A 87 2.69 10.19 3.12
C TYR A 87 3.35 10.76 4.38
N THR A 88 4.55 11.32 4.22
CA THR A 88 5.23 12.11 5.25
C THR A 88 5.80 13.38 4.64
N ILE A 89 5.93 14.43 5.46
CA ILE A 89 6.46 15.75 5.07
C ILE A 89 6.87 16.47 6.36
N ALA A 90 7.84 17.38 6.28
CA ALA A 90 8.20 18.22 7.41
C ALA A 90 6.98 19.01 7.89
N ARG A 91 6.86 19.25 9.19
CA ARG A 91 5.62 19.86 9.75
C ARG A 91 5.50 21.32 9.35
N GLU A 92 6.62 22.02 9.29
CA GLU A 92 6.80 23.40 8.85
C GLU A 92 6.39 23.64 7.39
N ASP A 93 6.44 22.60 6.57
CA ASP A 93 6.03 22.65 5.16
C ASP A 93 4.50 22.63 4.99
N LEU A 94 3.74 22.26 6.03
CA LEU A 94 2.29 22.27 5.97
C LEU A 94 1.71 23.65 6.31
N PRO A 95 0.64 24.07 5.60
CA PRO A 95 0.03 23.40 4.45
C PRO A 95 0.65 23.78 3.09
N HIS A 96 1.49 24.82 3.03
CA HIS A 96 1.91 25.50 1.80
C HIS A 96 2.65 24.60 0.80
N ASN A 97 3.52 23.73 1.28
CA ASN A 97 4.35 22.82 0.48
C ASN A 97 3.77 21.40 0.45
N TYR A 98 2.46 21.22 0.67
CA TYR A 98 1.81 19.90 0.70
C TYR A 98 2.08 19.01 -0.54
N LYS A 99 2.45 19.62 -1.68
CA LYS A 99 2.79 18.88 -2.90
C LYS A 99 4.10 18.10 -2.76
N ASP A 100 5.00 18.51 -1.88
CA ASP A 100 6.35 17.96 -1.71
C ASP A 100 6.38 16.76 -0.75
N LYS A 101 5.21 16.36 -0.22
CA LYS A 101 5.09 15.17 0.61
C LYS A 101 5.66 13.94 -0.08
N ILE A 102 6.37 13.15 0.71
CA ILE A 102 6.98 11.90 0.31
C ILE A 102 5.92 10.81 0.46
N TYR A 103 5.62 10.11 -0.63
CA TYR A 103 4.82 8.89 -0.56
C TYR A 103 5.63 7.80 0.13
N ILE A 104 5.08 7.15 1.16
CA ILE A 104 5.76 6.05 1.86
C ILE A 104 5.21 4.68 1.47
N GLY A 105 3.99 4.62 0.94
CA GLY A 105 3.36 3.41 0.43
C GLY A 105 1.87 3.39 0.70
N ARG A 106 1.22 2.25 0.45
CA ARG A 106 -0.19 2.03 0.74
C ARG A 106 -0.48 0.73 1.45
N ASP A 107 -1.63 0.72 2.11
CA ASP A 107 -2.20 -0.45 2.75
C ASP A 107 -3.72 -0.47 2.59
N PHE A 108 -4.38 -1.56 2.95
CA PHE A 108 -5.83 -1.76 2.81
C PHE A 108 -6.47 -2.04 4.15
N LEU A 109 -7.54 -1.32 4.49
CA LEU A 109 -8.25 -1.48 5.76
C LEU A 109 -9.74 -1.64 5.53
N SER A 110 -10.36 -2.52 6.32
CA SER A 110 -11.81 -2.67 6.34
C SER A 110 -12.40 -1.91 7.52
N MET A 111 -13.47 -1.15 7.34
CA MET A 111 -14.17 -0.51 8.47
C MET A 111 -15.13 -1.46 9.19
N GLY A 112 -15.47 -2.60 8.57
CA GLY A 112 -16.41 -3.58 9.12
C GLY A 112 -15.75 -4.76 9.83
N LYS A 113 -14.44 -4.98 9.62
CA LYS A 113 -13.71 -6.16 10.11
C LYS A 113 -12.36 -5.75 10.66
N THR A 114 -11.96 -6.33 11.79
CA THR A 114 -10.65 -6.10 12.44
C THR A 114 -9.59 -7.14 12.06
N SER A 115 -9.94 -8.07 11.18
CA SER A 115 -9.06 -9.13 10.69
C SER A 115 -9.06 -9.15 9.18
N ARG A 116 -7.92 -9.47 8.58
CA ARG A 116 -7.80 -9.58 7.13
C ARG A 116 -8.05 -11.01 6.66
N GLU A 117 -9.08 -11.16 5.85
CA GLU A 117 -9.36 -12.41 5.14
C GLU A 117 -8.17 -12.82 4.30
N HIS A 118 -7.73 -14.08 4.46
CA HIS A 118 -6.55 -14.65 3.83
C HIS A 118 -5.33 -13.73 3.92
N LEU A 119 -5.17 -13.05 5.06
CA LEU A 119 -4.08 -12.11 5.32
C LEU A 119 -4.01 -10.96 4.28
N GLY A 120 -5.15 -10.55 3.72
CA GLY A 120 -5.27 -9.40 2.82
C GLY A 120 -4.82 -9.67 1.38
N LEU A 121 -4.59 -10.93 1.03
CA LEU A 121 -4.00 -11.33 -0.26
C LEU A 121 -4.83 -10.85 -1.47
N LYS A 122 -6.16 -10.90 -1.38
CA LYS A 122 -7.07 -10.37 -2.39
C LYS A 122 -6.80 -8.90 -2.71
N HIS A 123 -6.55 -8.07 -1.70
CA HIS A 123 -6.27 -6.66 -1.89
C HIS A 123 -4.92 -6.47 -2.57
N ILE A 124 -3.88 -7.20 -2.18
CA ILE A 124 -2.55 -7.13 -2.82
C ILE A 124 -2.65 -7.53 -4.29
N ARG A 125 -3.28 -8.66 -4.60
CA ARG A 125 -3.49 -9.14 -5.98
C ARG A 125 -4.19 -8.09 -6.85
N ASN A 126 -5.35 -7.59 -6.39
CA ASN A 126 -6.12 -6.60 -7.15
C ASN A 126 -5.34 -5.29 -7.31
N SER A 127 -4.65 -4.87 -6.24
CA SER A 127 -3.81 -3.68 -6.19
C SER A 127 -2.67 -3.71 -7.21
N LEU A 128 -2.03 -4.86 -7.42
CA LEU A 128 -0.97 -5.01 -8.42
C LEU A 128 -1.53 -4.88 -9.84
N ARG A 129 -2.60 -5.62 -10.18
CA ARG A 129 -3.29 -5.53 -11.48
C ARG A 129 -3.74 -4.09 -11.80
N ASP A 130 -4.31 -3.42 -10.82
CA ASP A 130 -4.73 -2.02 -10.95
C ASP A 130 -3.58 -1.06 -11.23
N GLN A 131 -2.41 -1.33 -10.64
CA GLN A 131 -1.24 -0.46 -10.79
C GLN A 131 -0.61 -0.57 -12.15
N ILE A 132 -0.42 -1.79 -12.64
CA ILE A 132 0.24 -1.98 -13.94
C ILE A 132 -0.57 -1.35 -15.07
N GLY A 133 -1.89 -1.54 -15.08
CA GLY A 133 -2.76 -0.85 -16.06
C GLY A 133 -2.68 0.68 -15.95
N LYS A 134 -2.65 1.23 -14.73
CA LYS A 134 -2.48 2.67 -14.50
C LYS A 134 -1.08 3.17 -14.90
N LEU A 135 -0.04 2.35 -14.78
CA LEU A 135 1.32 2.67 -15.20
C LEU A 135 1.41 2.72 -16.73
N GLN A 136 0.96 1.68 -17.41
CA GLN A 136 0.89 1.61 -18.88
C GLN A 136 0.14 2.81 -19.47
N THR A 137 -1.08 3.10 -18.99
CA THR A 137 -1.87 4.26 -19.45
C THR A 137 -1.15 5.60 -19.21
N ARG A 138 -0.33 5.70 -18.15
CA ARG A 138 0.43 6.93 -17.86
C ARG A 138 1.65 7.05 -18.76
N PHE A 139 2.28 5.93 -19.10
CA PHE A 139 3.45 5.91 -19.99
C PHE A 139 3.06 6.38 -21.38
N GLU A 140 1.98 5.83 -21.95
CA GLU A 140 1.43 6.26 -23.24
C GLU A 140 1.15 7.76 -23.32
N LYS A 141 0.84 8.40 -22.17
CA LYS A 141 0.54 9.84 -22.08
C LYS A 141 1.76 10.72 -21.83
N LEU A 142 2.85 10.17 -21.29
CA LEU A 142 3.97 10.94 -20.75
C LEU A 142 5.29 10.65 -21.46
N VAL A 143 5.37 9.58 -22.23
CA VAL A 143 6.56 9.12 -22.96
C VAL A 143 6.23 9.11 -24.46
N THR A 144 7.22 9.41 -25.30
CA THR A 144 7.07 9.41 -26.76
C THR A 144 6.89 7.99 -27.29
N GLY A 145 6.16 7.83 -28.41
CA GLY A 145 5.71 6.54 -28.92
C GLY A 145 6.76 5.43 -28.94
N SER A 146 7.88 5.63 -29.64
CA SER A 146 8.92 4.59 -29.77
C SER A 146 9.56 4.18 -28.44
N VAL A 147 9.84 5.16 -27.57
CA VAL A 147 10.43 4.90 -26.23
C VAL A 147 9.41 4.22 -25.33
N SER A 148 8.14 4.61 -25.42
CA SER A 148 7.07 3.96 -24.66
C SER A 148 6.88 2.51 -25.11
N GLU A 149 7.00 2.21 -26.39
CA GLU A 149 6.90 0.84 -26.92
C GLU A 149 8.05 -0.04 -26.43
N GLU A 150 9.28 0.48 -26.47
CA GLU A 150 10.47 -0.21 -25.96
C GLU A 150 10.36 -0.52 -24.46
N LEU A 151 10.09 0.48 -23.63
CA LEU A 151 9.92 0.29 -22.18
C LEU A 151 8.74 -0.62 -21.83
N ASN A 152 7.67 -0.60 -22.64
CA ASN A 152 6.54 -1.52 -22.45
C ASN A 152 6.96 -2.96 -22.74
N GLN A 153 7.63 -3.20 -23.86
CA GLN A 153 8.03 -4.53 -24.29
C GLN A 153 9.08 -5.15 -23.36
N GLU A 154 10.06 -4.36 -22.94
CA GLU A 154 11.17 -4.82 -22.13
C GLU A 154 10.79 -5.00 -20.67
N TYR A 155 10.00 -4.09 -20.08
CA TYR A 155 9.76 -4.10 -18.64
C TYR A 155 8.29 -4.29 -18.25
N LEU A 156 7.37 -3.49 -18.81
CA LEU A 156 5.99 -3.48 -18.30
C LEU A 156 5.22 -4.76 -18.64
N ASN A 157 5.54 -5.42 -19.76
CA ASN A 157 4.97 -6.72 -20.10
C ASN A 157 5.47 -7.81 -19.15
N GLU A 158 6.77 -7.86 -18.85
CA GLU A 158 7.33 -8.79 -17.88
C GLU A 158 6.73 -8.59 -16.48
N ILE A 159 6.62 -7.33 -16.03
CA ILE A 159 5.94 -7.01 -14.77
C ILE A 159 4.47 -7.48 -14.79
N ALA A 160 3.77 -7.32 -15.92
CA ALA A 160 2.39 -7.78 -16.05
C ALA A 160 2.27 -9.31 -15.98
N GLU A 161 3.20 -10.04 -16.60
CA GLU A 161 3.28 -11.50 -16.52
C GLU A 161 3.52 -11.96 -15.07
N LEU A 162 4.49 -11.35 -14.38
CA LEU A 162 4.77 -11.63 -12.96
C LEU A 162 3.56 -11.33 -12.05
N ILE A 163 2.75 -10.31 -12.39
CA ILE A 163 1.51 -10.01 -11.65
C ILE A 163 0.48 -11.13 -11.84
N GLU A 164 0.38 -11.71 -13.03
CA GLU A 164 -0.53 -12.81 -13.29
C GLU A 164 -0.05 -14.11 -12.63
N ASP A 165 1.25 -14.38 -12.61
CA ASP A 165 1.83 -15.49 -11.84
C ASP A 165 1.56 -15.33 -10.34
N PHE A 166 1.76 -14.12 -9.80
CA PHE A 166 1.39 -13.81 -8.42
C PHE A 166 -0.10 -14.05 -8.18
N ALA A 167 -0.96 -13.63 -9.11
CA ALA A 167 -2.40 -13.78 -8.98
C ALA A 167 -2.84 -15.24 -8.98
N GLN A 168 -2.25 -16.07 -9.85
CA GLN A 168 -2.55 -17.50 -9.88
C GLN A 168 -2.23 -18.16 -8.53
N VAL A 169 -1.01 -17.96 -8.01
CA VAL A 169 -0.62 -18.53 -6.72
C VAL A 169 -1.51 -17.99 -5.60
N ALA A 170 -1.85 -16.70 -5.65
CA ALA A 170 -2.74 -16.08 -4.68
C ALA A 170 -4.14 -16.70 -4.67
N ASP A 171 -4.69 -16.95 -5.85
CA ASP A 171 -6.04 -17.51 -6.03
C ASP A 171 -6.10 -18.93 -5.50
N GLU A 172 -5.12 -19.75 -5.87
CA GLU A 172 -4.98 -21.09 -5.32
C GLU A 172 -4.81 -21.08 -3.78
N ILE A 173 -4.17 -20.05 -3.16
CA ILE A 173 -4.11 -19.93 -1.68
C ILE A 173 -5.49 -19.66 -1.12
N MET A 174 -6.23 -18.72 -1.70
CA MET A 174 -7.55 -18.32 -1.23
C MET A 174 -8.59 -19.45 -1.40
N GLU A 175 -8.48 -20.24 -2.47
CA GLU A 175 -9.36 -21.37 -2.76
C GLU A 175 -9.09 -22.58 -1.88
N SER A 176 -7.82 -22.89 -1.60
CA SER A 176 -7.44 -24.12 -0.91
C SER A 176 -7.34 -23.99 0.61
N ASN A 177 -7.55 -22.82 1.19
CA ASN A 177 -7.33 -22.55 2.62
C ASN A 177 -8.51 -21.82 3.27
N PRO A 178 -8.72 -21.98 4.59
CA PRO A 178 -9.71 -21.20 5.32
C PRO A 178 -9.44 -19.70 5.25
N VAL A 179 -10.50 -18.91 5.41
CA VAL A 179 -10.46 -17.44 5.43
C VAL A 179 -9.51 -16.91 6.51
N ASP A 180 -9.54 -17.52 7.71
CA ASP A 180 -8.53 -17.26 8.74
C ASP A 180 -7.40 -18.28 8.59
N ILE A 181 -6.20 -17.82 8.25
CA ILE A 181 -4.97 -18.63 8.16
C ILE A 181 -4.23 -18.49 9.49
N SER A 182 -4.50 -19.39 10.43
CA SER A 182 -3.91 -19.34 11.77
C SER A 182 -3.80 -20.73 12.39
N SER A 183 -3.10 -20.83 13.53
CA SER A 183 -3.05 -22.07 14.33
C SER A 183 -4.38 -22.47 14.95
N ARG A 184 -5.41 -21.60 14.88
CA ARG A 184 -6.77 -21.91 15.35
C ARG A 184 -7.57 -22.70 14.34
N THR A 185 -7.25 -22.55 13.04
CA THR A 185 -8.02 -23.10 11.93
C THR A 185 -7.28 -24.16 11.14
N MET A 186 -5.95 -24.25 11.28
CA MET A 186 -5.10 -25.12 10.46
C MET A 186 -4.13 -25.92 11.33
N SER A 187 -3.79 -27.14 10.88
CA SER A 187 -2.73 -27.95 11.47
C SER A 187 -1.34 -27.34 11.17
N ILE A 188 -0.32 -27.75 11.94
CA ILE A 188 1.07 -27.33 11.72
C ILE A 188 1.55 -27.69 10.30
N GLU A 189 1.15 -28.85 9.79
CA GLU A 189 1.51 -29.33 8.45
C GLU A 189 0.87 -28.43 7.38
N GLN A 190 -0.41 -28.11 7.53
CA GLN A 190 -1.13 -27.19 6.63
C GLN A 190 -0.53 -25.78 6.68
N LEU A 191 -0.21 -25.27 7.88
CA LEU A 191 0.46 -23.99 8.06
C LEU A 191 1.85 -23.97 7.40
N THR A 192 2.61 -25.05 7.51
CA THR A 192 3.92 -25.16 6.85
C THR A 192 3.76 -25.14 5.32
N GLY A 193 2.75 -25.84 4.80
CA GLY A 193 2.40 -25.84 3.39
C GLY A 193 2.04 -24.45 2.88
N VAL A 194 1.09 -23.75 3.53
CA VAL A 194 0.71 -22.39 3.10
C VAL A 194 1.85 -21.39 3.27
N ASN A 195 2.70 -21.54 4.29
CA ASN A 195 3.88 -20.70 4.48
C ASN A 195 4.87 -20.83 3.32
N ARG A 196 5.02 -22.03 2.73
CA ARG A 196 5.83 -22.22 1.50
C ARG A 196 5.24 -21.42 0.35
N ARG A 197 3.93 -21.50 0.12
CA ARG A 197 3.25 -20.78 -0.97
C ARG A 197 3.35 -19.25 -0.82
N PHE A 198 3.31 -18.75 0.41
CA PHE A 198 3.60 -17.33 0.66
C PHE A 198 5.07 -16.95 0.36
N ARG A 199 6.04 -17.86 0.55
CA ARG A 199 7.41 -17.60 0.10
C ARG A 199 7.49 -17.53 -1.42
N ASP A 200 6.74 -18.38 -2.13
CA ASP A 200 6.67 -18.34 -3.59
C ASP A 200 6.12 -16.99 -4.07
N LEU A 201 5.02 -16.51 -3.48
CA LEU A 201 4.51 -15.15 -3.73
C LEU A 201 5.55 -14.05 -3.47
N LYS A 202 6.31 -14.17 -2.37
CA LYS A 202 7.39 -13.22 -2.05
C LYS A 202 8.49 -13.24 -3.12
N HIS A 203 8.86 -14.42 -3.64
CA HIS A 203 9.86 -14.54 -4.70
C HIS A 203 9.42 -13.84 -5.99
N ILE A 204 8.16 -14.04 -6.39
CA ILE A 204 7.57 -13.34 -7.55
C ILE A 204 7.62 -11.81 -7.34
N LEU A 205 7.29 -11.32 -6.14
CA LEU A 205 7.37 -9.89 -5.85
C LEU A 205 8.80 -9.34 -5.87
N ILE A 206 9.80 -10.12 -5.46
CA ILE A 206 11.21 -9.72 -5.50
C ILE A 206 11.68 -9.60 -6.95
N GLU A 207 11.29 -10.56 -7.80
CA GLU A 207 11.58 -10.51 -9.24
C GLU A 207 10.94 -9.28 -9.88
N MET A 208 9.66 -9.05 -9.59
CA MET A 208 8.93 -7.87 -10.05
C MET A 208 9.55 -6.55 -9.56
N GLU A 209 10.07 -6.51 -8.32
CA GLU A 209 10.80 -5.36 -7.80
C GLU A 209 12.12 -5.13 -8.55
N SER A 210 12.85 -6.20 -8.90
CA SER A 210 14.09 -6.11 -9.68
C SER A 210 13.83 -5.48 -11.05
N THR A 211 12.90 -6.06 -11.83
CA THR A 211 12.53 -5.56 -13.16
C THR A 211 12.03 -4.11 -13.09
N SER A 212 11.24 -3.77 -12.07
CA SER A 212 10.73 -2.40 -11.88
C SER A 212 11.80 -1.40 -11.42
N ARG A 213 12.87 -1.83 -10.74
CA ARG A 213 14.03 -0.98 -10.41
C ARG A 213 14.93 -0.75 -11.61
N GLU A 214 15.09 -1.75 -12.47
CA GLU A 214 15.78 -1.61 -13.75
C GLU A 214 15.05 -0.58 -14.63
N LEU A 215 13.72 -0.73 -14.77
CA LEU A 215 12.88 0.27 -15.43
C LEU A 215 13.02 1.67 -14.83
N GLU A 216 13.02 1.80 -13.49
CA GLU A 216 13.20 3.09 -12.84
C GLU A 216 14.54 3.74 -13.19
N THR A 217 15.61 2.95 -13.25
CA THR A 217 16.96 3.39 -13.57
C THR A 217 17.05 3.85 -15.02
N GLU A 218 16.55 3.05 -15.96
CA GLU A 218 16.56 3.39 -17.39
C GLU A 218 15.76 4.68 -17.66
N MET A 219 14.59 4.81 -17.05
CA MET A 219 13.78 6.03 -17.17
C MET A 219 14.47 7.26 -16.57
N PHE A 220 15.29 7.09 -15.54
CA PHE A 220 16.07 8.17 -14.96
C PHE A 220 17.16 8.64 -15.93
N ASP A 221 17.88 7.70 -16.54
CA ASP A 221 18.93 7.97 -17.53
C ASP A 221 18.37 8.65 -18.78
N MET A 222 17.15 8.26 -19.20
CA MET A 222 16.38 8.91 -20.26
C MET A 222 15.75 10.27 -19.86
N ASN A 223 15.98 10.76 -18.63
CA ASN A 223 15.40 12.01 -18.09
C ASN A 223 13.85 12.08 -18.08
N LEU A 224 13.17 10.93 -17.97
CA LEU A 224 11.70 10.82 -17.96
C LEU A 224 11.08 11.13 -16.58
N THR A 225 11.52 12.21 -15.96
CA THR A 225 11.22 12.60 -14.55
C THR A 225 9.73 12.62 -14.19
N ARG A 226 8.84 12.97 -15.13
CA ARG A 226 7.38 13.00 -14.88
C ARG A 226 6.75 11.61 -14.80
N ALA A 227 7.31 10.64 -15.52
CA ALA A 227 6.83 9.28 -15.60
C ALA A 227 7.49 8.40 -14.52
N VAL A 228 8.79 8.57 -14.27
CA VAL A 228 9.58 7.77 -13.30
C VAL A 228 8.97 7.77 -11.90
N ARG A 229 8.40 8.91 -11.46
CA ARG A 229 7.75 9.05 -10.15
C ARG A 229 6.62 8.04 -9.89
N TYR A 230 6.04 7.47 -10.93
CA TYR A 230 5.00 6.46 -10.79
C TYR A 230 5.60 5.06 -10.59
N VAL A 231 6.72 4.77 -11.25
CA VAL A 231 7.52 3.56 -11.01
C VAL A 231 8.09 3.59 -9.59
N THR A 232 8.64 4.73 -9.14
CA THR A 232 9.10 4.89 -7.75
C THR A 232 8.01 4.55 -6.72
N LYS A 233 6.75 4.92 -6.99
CA LYS A 233 5.62 4.61 -6.10
C LYS A 233 5.29 3.12 -6.12
N PHE A 234 5.33 2.51 -7.30
CA PHE A 234 5.14 1.08 -7.46
C PHE A 234 6.22 0.29 -6.71
N ASN A 235 7.50 0.68 -6.85
CA ASN A 235 8.62 0.10 -6.11
C ASN A 235 8.42 0.18 -4.58
N LYS A 236 7.93 1.31 -4.06
CA LYS A 236 7.59 1.43 -2.63
C LYS A 236 6.47 0.49 -2.19
N ASP A 237 5.47 0.29 -3.03
CA ASP A 237 4.37 -0.63 -2.73
C ASP A 237 4.83 -2.10 -2.80
N LEU A 238 5.66 -2.48 -3.78
CA LEU A 238 6.28 -3.81 -3.86
C LEU A 238 7.14 -4.11 -2.63
N ALA A 239 8.04 -3.19 -2.26
CA ALA A 239 8.88 -3.33 -1.08
C ALA A 239 8.02 -3.51 0.19
N ASN A 240 6.89 -2.81 0.32
CA ASN A 240 5.97 -3.02 1.43
C ASN A 240 5.33 -4.42 1.40
N TYR A 241 4.88 -4.91 0.23
CA TYR A 241 4.27 -6.24 0.13
C TYR A 241 5.27 -7.36 0.43
N ILE A 242 6.51 -7.25 -0.05
CA ILE A 242 7.60 -8.19 0.26
C ILE A 242 7.83 -8.26 1.77
N ASN A 243 7.99 -7.09 2.41
CA ASN A 243 8.23 -7.01 3.85
C ASN A 243 7.01 -7.44 4.68
N TYR A 244 5.79 -7.17 4.21
CA TYR A 244 4.57 -7.65 4.83
C TYR A 244 4.50 -9.17 4.82
N ILE A 245 4.71 -9.80 3.67
CA ILE A 245 4.74 -11.27 3.56
C ILE A 245 5.87 -11.84 4.42
N MET A 246 7.07 -11.27 4.37
CA MET A 246 8.21 -11.76 5.12
C MET A 246 8.02 -11.69 6.64
N PHE A 247 7.66 -10.51 7.16
CA PHE A 247 7.64 -10.28 8.60
C PHE A 247 6.29 -10.60 9.23
N LYS A 248 5.19 -10.18 8.61
CA LYS A 248 3.85 -10.26 9.22
C LYS A 248 3.09 -11.53 8.84
N ILE A 249 3.49 -12.22 7.78
CA ILE A 249 2.90 -13.52 7.39
C ILE A 249 3.87 -14.66 7.72
N ASN A 250 5.01 -14.76 7.01
CA ASN A 250 5.94 -15.87 7.19
C ASN A 250 6.50 -15.93 8.61
N GLY A 251 6.83 -14.78 9.21
CA GLY A 251 7.22 -14.68 10.61
C GLY A 251 6.17 -15.26 11.55
N ARG A 252 4.92 -14.78 11.49
CA ARG A 252 3.82 -15.25 12.34
C ARG A 252 3.50 -16.74 12.18
N ILE A 253 3.51 -17.24 10.95
CA ILE A 253 3.28 -18.66 10.72
C ILE A 253 4.45 -19.47 11.29
N SER A 254 5.69 -19.00 11.13
CA SER A 254 6.87 -19.67 11.70
C SER A 254 6.84 -19.70 13.22
N ASP A 255 6.46 -18.60 13.88
CA ASP A 255 6.27 -18.54 15.33
C ASP A 255 5.22 -19.55 15.79
N SER A 256 4.10 -19.63 15.07
CA SER A 256 3.02 -20.57 15.35
C SER A 256 3.46 -22.03 15.19
N VAL A 257 4.21 -22.34 14.13
CA VAL A 257 4.75 -23.69 13.87
C VAL A 257 5.78 -24.09 14.93
N ASN A 258 6.65 -23.15 15.33
CA ASN A 258 7.70 -23.37 16.33
C ASN A 258 7.21 -23.25 17.78
N LYS A 259 5.92 -22.92 18.00
CA LYS A 259 5.32 -22.65 19.31
C LYS A 259 6.06 -21.56 20.10
N ILE A 260 6.61 -20.58 19.39
CA ILE A 260 7.19 -19.38 19.99
C ILE A 260 6.04 -18.43 20.25
N HIS A 261 5.69 -18.26 21.54
CA HIS A 261 4.72 -17.27 21.97
C HIS A 261 5.49 -16.07 22.51
N ILE A 262 5.46 -14.95 21.78
CA ILE A 262 5.96 -13.64 22.24
C ILE A 262 4.81 -12.90 22.92
#